data_AF-A0A6A4ZVS0-F1
#
_entry.id   AF-A0A6A4ZVS0-F1
#
_cell.length_a   1.000
_cell.length_b   1.000
_cell.length_c   1.000
_cell.angle_alpha   90.00
_cell.angle_beta   90.00
_cell.angle_gamma   90.00
#
_symmetry.space_group_name_H-M   'P 1'
#
loop_
_entity.id
_entity.type
_entity.pdbx_description
1 polymer ?
#
loop_
_entity_poly.entity_id
_entity_poly.type
_entity_poly.pdbx_seq_one_letter_code
_entity_poly.pdbx_strand_id
1 'polypeptide(L)'
;MRLALPAALVTLSADASPIKLLDSVLVANASELHVEAAVAAPLGTSYPWTCVFVPSANYWYGFNVAPDGNIECYGTNGEQCVVAMDQATCNTMLATNPFPTAFLKCGCMRKSIYGAIGYDIPGHWCTVGVATFNIVPPNEDCNPTPQPTPSPTPSPTP
;
A
#
# COMPACT_ATOMS: atom_id res chain seq x y z
N MET A 1 57.82 26.00 -8.26
CA MET A 1 56.95 25.52 -9.34
C MET A 1 55.69 24.92 -8.72
N ARG A 2 54.58 25.66 -8.76
CA ARG A 2 53.26 25.20 -8.31
C ARG A 2 52.50 24.81 -9.58
N LEU A 3 52.27 23.51 -9.79
CA LEU A 3 51.43 23.01 -10.88
C LEU A 3 49.98 22.98 -10.40
N ALA A 4 49.12 23.70 -11.14
CA ALA A 4 47.69 23.80 -10.91
C ALA A 4 46.93 22.62 -11.56
N LEU A 5 45.88 22.16 -10.87
CA LEU A 5 44.83 21.29 -11.41
C LEU A 5 43.94 22.05 -12.41
N PRO A 6 43.48 21.43 -13.50
CA PRO A 6 42.26 21.86 -14.18
C PRO A 6 41.04 21.06 -13.70
N ALA A 7 40.03 21.79 -13.24
CA ALA A 7 38.67 21.31 -13.06
C ALA A 7 37.99 21.15 -14.43
N ALA A 8 37.46 19.97 -14.72
CA ALA A 8 36.64 19.74 -15.90
C ALA A 8 35.19 20.12 -15.61
N LEU A 9 34.68 21.06 -16.39
CA LEU A 9 33.32 21.57 -16.41
C LEU A 9 32.45 20.57 -17.19
N VAL A 10 31.45 19.94 -16.55
CA VAL A 10 30.37 19.24 -17.26
C VAL A 10 29.12 20.11 -17.17
N THR A 11 28.74 20.68 -18.31
CA THR A 11 27.49 21.41 -18.51
C THR A 11 26.35 20.41 -18.70
N LEU A 12 25.42 20.34 -17.74
CA LEU A 12 24.11 19.70 -17.92
C LEU A 12 23.14 20.75 -18.45
N SER A 13 22.67 20.53 -19.68
CA SER A 13 21.61 21.28 -20.35
C SER A 13 20.28 21.09 -19.64
N ALA A 14 19.64 22.21 -19.32
CA ALA A 14 18.26 22.30 -18.85
C ALA A 14 17.31 22.20 -20.05
N ASP A 15 16.25 21.41 -19.90
CA ASP A 15 15.02 21.60 -20.66
C ASP A 15 13.84 21.70 -19.68
N ALA A 16 12.88 22.54 -20.05
CA ALA A 16 12.14 23.39 -19.12
C ALA A 16 10.73 22.88 -18.80
N SER A 17 10.44 22.80 -17.50
CA SER A 17 9.23 23.28 -16.78
C SER A 17 7.81 22.74 -17.12
N PRO A 18 6.78 22.93 -16.25
CA PRO A 18 6.79 23.49 -14.89
C PRO A 18 6.06 22.61 -13.85
N ILE A 19 6.67 22.39 -12.68
CA ILE A 19 5.88 22.27 -11.44
C ILE A 19 6.15 23.54 -10.64
N LYS A 20 5.12 24.39 -10.60
CA LYS A 20 5.06 25.59 -9.77
C LYS A 20 5.30 25.21 -8.31
N LEU A 21 6.22 25.95 -7.70
CA LEU A 21 6.39 26.12 -6.27
C LEU A 21 5.06 26.40 -5.56
N LEU A 22 5.00 26.02 -4.28
CA LEU A 22 4.58 26.75 -3.08
C LEU A 22 4.53 25.66 -1.98
N ASP A 23 5.17 25.69 -0.82
CA ASP A 23 6.02 26.64 -0.10
C ASP A 23 6.80 25.79 0.93
N SER A 24 8.10 25.96 1.03
CA SER A 24 8.76 26.69 2.12
C SER A 24 8.45 26.17 3.55
N VAL A 25 9.43 25.43 4.07
CA VAL A 25 10.04 25.62 5.40
C VAL A 25 9.09 25.80 6.59
N LEU A 26 9.01 24.76 7.41
CA LEU A 26 9.12 24.96 8.86
C LEU A 26 10.22 24.04 9.42
N VAL A 27 11.40 24.64 9.62
CA VAL A 27 12.42 24.11 10.53
C VAL A 27 11.86 24.28 11.94
N ALA A 28 11.37 23.19 12.53
CA ALA A 28 11.19 23.10 13.97
C ALA A 28 12.42 22.39 14.54
N ASN A 29 13.23 23.14 15.29
CA ASN A 29 14.25 22.59 16.16
C ASN A 29 13.57 21.77 17.26
N ALA A 30 13.89 20.49 17.35
CA ALA A 30 13.79 19.72 18.58
C ALA A 30 14.85 18.62 18.55
N SER A 31 15.95 18.84 19.28
CA SER A 31 16.82 17.76 19.71
C SER A 31 16.03 16.85 20.67
N GLU A 32 16.28 15.54 20.56
CA GLU A 32 15.85 14.46 21.48
C GLU A 32 14.43 13.90 21.30
N LEU A 33 14.26 12.94 20.37
CA LEU A 33 14.02 11.50 20.61
C LEU A 33 13.52 10.90 19.29
N HIS A 34 14.27 9.97 18.71
CA HIS A 34 13.86 9.24 17.49
C HIS A 34 12.66 8.35 17.82
N VAL A 35 11.46 8.85 17.56
CA VAL A 35 10.30 8.03 17.23
C VAL A 35 10.05 8.28 15.77
N GLU A 36 10.49 7.37 14.90
CA GLU A 36 10.01 7.31 13.53
C GLU A 36 8.52 6.96 13.62
N ALA A 37 7.69 7.99 13.76
CA ALA A 37 6.28 7.88 13.50
C ALA A 37 6.18 7.47 12.04
N ALA A 38 5.90 6.19 11.79
CA ALA A 38 5.45 5.73 10.50
C ALA A 38 4.36 6.71 10.07
N VAL A 39 4.61 7.43 8.97
CA VAL A 39 3.61 8.32 8.40
C VAL A 39 2.47 7.41 7.98
N ALA A 40 1.48 7.27 8.86
CA ALA A 40 0.25 6.58 8.57
C ALA A 40 -0.28 7.22 7.28
N ALA A 41 -0.47 6.40 6.24
CA ALA A 41 -1.07 6.87 5.00
C ALA A 41 -2.36 7.64 5.36
N PRO A 42 -2.62 8.80 4.73
CA PRO A 42 -3.81 9.57 5.04
C PRO A 42 -5.03 8.66 4.91
N LEU A 43 -5.73 8.46 6.03
CA LEU A 43 -6.93 7.63 6.09
C LEU A 43 -7.93 8.16 5.05
N GLY A 44 -8.12 7.41 3.95
CA GLY A 44 -9.11 7.74 2.92
C GLY A 44 -8.63 7.78 1.47
N THR A 45 -7.34 7.65 1.15
CA THR A 45 -6.92 7.49 -0.25
C THR A 45 -6.86 6.01 -0.61
N SER A 46 -7.94 5.47 -1.20
CA SER A 46 -7.84 4.21 -1.94
C SER A 46 -6.94 4.45 -3.16
N TYR A 47 -5.93 3.61 -3.34
CA TYR A 47 -5.08 3.70 -4.52
C TYR A 47 -5.83 3.11 -5.73
N PRO A 48 -5.54 3.54 -6.97
CA PRO A 48 -6.05 2.83 -8.13
C PRO A 48 -5.47 1.41 -8.18
N TRP A 49 -6.27 0.44 -8.63
CA TRP A 49 -5.79 -0.92 -8.86
C TRP A 49 -4.58 -0.91 -9.80
N THR A 50 -3.51 -1.57 -9.37
CA THR A 50 -2.21 -1.58 -10.06
C THR A 50 -1.71 -3.00 -10.25
N CYS A 51 -1.22 -3.32 -11.45
CA CYS A 51 -0.63 -4.62 -11.73
C CYS A 51 0.79 -4.73 -11.20
N VAL A 52 1.04 -5.72 -10.36
CA VAL A 52 2.34 -5.96 -9.70
C VAL A 52 2.77 -7.40 -9.95
N PHE A 53 4.03 -7.58 -10.35
CA PHE A 53 4.63 -8.90 -10.51
C PHE A 53 5.07 -9.45 -9.15
N VAL A 54 4.67 -10.69 -8.84
CA VAL A 54 5.07 -11.39 -7.61
C VAL A 54 6.08 -12.49 -7.98
N PRO A 55 7.38 -12.29 -7.71
CA PRO A 55 8.43 -13.21 -8.19
C PRO A 55 8.32 -14.63 -7.64
N SER A 56 7.87 -14.79 -6.40
CA SER A 56 7.72 -16.10 -5.74
C SER A 56 6.65 -16.97 -6.38
N ALA A 57 5.61 -16.35 -6.94
CA ALA A 57 4.51 -17.02 -7.61
C ALA A 57 4.70 -17.07 -9.13
N ASN A 58 5.55 -16.21 -9.70
CA ASN A 58 5.74 -16.01 -11.13
C ASN A 58 4.45 -15.62 -11.87
N TYR A 59 3.66 -14.73 -11.26
CA TYR A 59 2.42 -14.21 -11.83
C TYR A 59 2.27 -12.71 -11.56
N TRP A 60 1.41 -12.07 -12.36
CA TRP A 60 0.95 -10.70 -12.15
C TRP A 60 -0.35 -10.68 -11.35
N TYR A 61 -0.42 -9.80 -10.36
CA TYR A 61 -1.58 -9.60 -9.49
C TYR A 61 -2.07 -8.16 -9.65
N GLY A 62 -3.38 -7.96 -9.62
CA GLY A 62 -3.95 -6.62 -9.40
C GLY A 62 -3.95 -6.32 -7.91
N PHE A 63 -3.24 -5.28 -7.47
CA PHE A 63 -3.24 -4.84 -6.08
C PHE A 63 -3.91 -3.49 -5.91
N ASN A 64 -4.46 -3.29 -4.71
CA ASN A 64 -4.88 -2.01 -4.18
C ASN A 64 -4.34 -1.86 -2.76
N VAL A 65 -4.19 -0.62 -2.30
CA VAL A 65 -3.99 -0.31 -0.88
C VAL A 65 -5.33 0.18 -0.34
N ALA A 66 -5.89 -0.59 0.58
CA ALA A 66 -7.14 -0.31 1.25
C ALA A 66 -7.04 0.96 2.12
N PRO A 67 -8.18 1.59 2.48
CA PRO A 67 -8.17 2.76 3.36
C PRO A 67 -7.56 2.54 4.75
N ASP A 68 -7.49 1.29 5.22
CA ASP A 68 -6.84 0.90 6.47
C ASP A 68 -5.34 0.62 6.32
N GLY A 69 -4.79 0.79 5.12
CA GLY A 69 -3.38 0.57 4.81
C GLY A 69 -3.01 -0.87 4.46
N ASN A 70 -3.97 -1.81 4.44
CA ASN A 70 -3.67 -3.17 4.00
C ASN A 70 -3.58 -3.29 2.49
N ILE A 71 -2.84 -4.31 2.04
CA ILE A 71 -2.82 -4.70 0.64
C ILE A 71 -4.04 -5.57 0.36
N GLU A 72 -4.76 -5.24 -0.69
CA GLU A 72 -5.82 -6.04 -1.27
C GLU A 72 -5.37 -6.58 -2.61
N CYS A 73 -5.67 -7.85 -2.89
CA CYS A 73 -5.55 -8.39 -4.23
C CYS A 73 -6.92 -8.49 -4.90
N TYR A 74 -6.93 -8.28 -6.21
CA TYR A 74 -8.09 -8.37 -7.06
C TYR A 74 -8.63 -9.80 -7.02
N GLY A 75 -9.92 -9.98 -6.74
CA GLY A 75 -10.56 -11.28 -6.58
C GLY A 75 -11.94 -11.34 -7.22
N THR A 76 -12.58 -12.50 -7.11
CA THR A 76 -13.98 -12.70 -7.52
C THR A 76 -14.84 -13.31 -6.43
N ASN A 77 -14.22 -13.94 -5.42
CA ASN A 77 -14.91 -14.66 -4.34
C ASN A 77 -14.49 -14.22 -2.92
N GLY A 78 -13.51 -13.33 -2.78
CA GLY A 78 -13.02 -12.85 -1.48
C GLY A 78 -12.06 -13.81 -0.77
N GLU A 79 -11.76 -14.96 -1.37
CA GLU A 79 -10.86 -15.96 -0.79
C GLU A 79 -9.58 -16.10 -1.59
N GLN A 80 -9.61 -15.83 -2.90
CA GLN A 80 -8.49 -16.02 -3.80
C GLN A 80 -8.25 -14.79 -4.65
N CYS A 81 -6.97 -14.53 -4.93
CA CYS A 81 -6.57 -13.53 -5.90
C CYS A 81 -6.72 -14.09 -7.32
N VAL A 82 -7.23 -13.28 -8.24
CA VAL A 82 -7.07 -13.54 -9.67
C VAL A 82 -5.65 -13.17 -10.07
N VAL A 83 -5.03 -14.04 -10.86
CA VAL A 83 -3.67 -13.85 -11.36
C VAL A 83 -3.66 -13.82 -12.89
N ALA A 84 -2.68 -13.13 -13.46
CA ALA A 84 -2.42 -13.09 -14.89
C ALA A 84 -1.01 -13.59 -15.21
N MET A 85 -0.85 -14.22 -16.38
CA MET A 85 0.43 -14.75 -16.86
C MET A 85 1.42 -13.64 -17.19
N ASP A 86 0.92 -12.48 -17.60
CA ASP A 86 1.71 -11.34 -18.07
C ASP A 86 1.06 -10.01 -17.70
N GLN A 87 1.83 -8.93 -17.82
CA GLN A 87 1.41 -7.58 -17.43
C GLN A 87 0.26 -7.06 -18.29
N ALA A 88 0.24 -7.36 -19.59
CA ALA A 88 -0.79 -6.86 -20.50
C ALA A 88 -2.15 -7.50 -20.18
N THR A 89 -2.16 -8.81 -19.89
CA THR A 89 -3.35 -9.52 -19.43
C THR A 89 -3.86 -8.96 -18.10
N CYS A 90 -2.95 -8.68 -17.15
CA CYS A 90 -3.34 -8.04 -15.89
C CYS A 90 -3.96 -6.64 -16.12
N ASN A 91 -3.31 -5.80 -16.92
CA ASN A 91 -3.80 -4.45 -17.21
C ASN A 91 -5.17 -4.49 -17.92
N THR A 92 -5.37 -5.44 -18.83
CA THR A 92 -6.65 -5.65 -19.53
C THR A 92 -7.75 -6.05 -18.56
N MET A 93 -7.45 -6.94 -17.60
CA MET A 93 -8.38 -7.34 -16.54
C MET A 93 -8.81 -6.12 -15.71
N LEU A 94 -7.86 -5.29 -15.25
CA LEU A 94 -8.16 -4.09 -14.46
C LEU A 94 -8.90 -3.02 -15.27
N ALA A 95 -8.63 -2.89 -16.57
CA ALA A 95 -9.32 -1.96 -17.44
C ALA A 95 -10.77 -2.39 -17.76
N THR A 96 -11.00 -3.71 -17.88
CA THR A 96 -12.32 -4.26 -18.21
C THR A 96 -13.25 -4.24 -17.00
N ASN A 97 -12.72 -4.50 -15.80
CA ASN A 97 -13.47 -4.43 -14.57
C ASN A 97 -12.65 -3.73 -13.47
N PRO A 98 -12.69 -2.39 -13.38
CA PRO A 98 -11.91 -1.64 -12.39
C PRO A 98 -12.41 -1.81 -10.96
N PHE A 99 -13.58 -2.41 -10.75
CA PHE A 99 -14.16 -2.68 -9.44
C PHE A 99 -14.40 -4.18 -9.29
N PRO A 100 -13.49 -4.94 -8.67
CA PRO A 100 -13.71 -6.37 -8.50
C PRO A 100 -14.95 -6.63 -7.65
N THR A 101 -15.66 -7.73 -7.95
CA THR A 101 -16.83 -8.16 -7.17
C THR A 101 -16.46 -8.59 -5.76
N ALA A 102 -15.20 -8.96 -5.53
CA ALA A 102 -14.64 -9.25 -4.22
C ALA A 102 -13.12 -9.07 -4.23
N PHE A 103 -12.50 -9.00 -3.06
CA PHE A 103 -11.04 -8.91 -2.93
C PHE A 103 -10.60 -9.76 -1.75
N LEU A 104 -9.34 -10.21 -1.76
CA LEU A 104 -8.73 -10.78 -0.57
C LEU A 104 -7.76 -9.74 0.00
N LYS A 105 -8.03 -9.31 1.24
CA LYS A 105 -7.20 -8.37 1.97
C LYS A 105 -6.20 -9.12 2.86
N CYS A 106 -4.95 -8.66 2.87
CA CYS A 106 -3.96 -9.06 3.88
C CYS A 106 -4.43 -8.69 5.30
N GLY A 107 -3.67 -9.09 6.30
CA GLY A 107 -4.06 -8.84 7.69
C GLY A 107 -5.15 -9.81 8.14
N CYS A 108 -6.12 -9.31 8.90
CA CYS A 108 -7.06 -10.17 9.61
C CYS A 108 -8.03 -10.94 8.71
N MET A 109 -8.39 -10.37 7.55
CA MET A 109 -9.23 -11.08 6.58
C MET A 109 -8.54 -12.36 6.09
N ARG A 110 -7.30 -12.26 5.59
CA ARG A 110 -6.52 -13.44 5.19
C ARG A 110 -6.27 -14.40 6.36
N LYS A 111 -6.00 -13.89 7.57
CA LYS A 111 -5.78 -14.75 8.75
C LYS A 111 -6.99 -15.61 9.07
N SER A 112 -8.20 -15.07 8.93
CA SER A 112 -9.43 -15.83 9.18
C SER A 112 -9.63 -17.02 8.24
N ILE A 113 -9.09 -16.94 7.02
CA ILE A 113 -9.24 -17.97 5.97
C ILE A 113 -8.05 -18.94 5.98
N TYR A 114 -6.82 -18.42 6.07
CA TYR A 114 -5.59 -19.17 5.85
C TYR A 114 -4.68 -19.29 7.08
N GLY A 115 -5.10 -18.77 8.24
CA GLY A 115 -4.34 -18.86 9.49
C GLY A 115 -3.13 -17.92 9.62
N ALA A 116 -2.83 -17.12 8.60
CA ALA A 116 -1.73 -16.15 8.63
C ALA A 116 -2.14 -14.80 7.98
N ILE A 117 -1.56 -13.70 8.47
CA ILE A 117 -1.84 -12.35 7.96
C ILE A 117 -1.17 -12.11 6.59
N GLY A 118 -0.13 -12.88 6.27
CA GLY A 118 0.54 -12.89 4.97
C GLY A 118 1.74 -11.94 4.88
N TYR A 119 1.85 -10.95 5.78
CA TYR A 119 3.02 -10.07 5.90
C TYR A 119 4.24 -10.73 6.55
N ASP A 120 4.00 -11.80 7.30
CA ASP A 120 4.99 -12.61 8.01
C ASP A 120 5.68 -13.65 7.12
N ILE A 121 5.26 -13.77 5.85
CA ILE A 121 5.75 -14.78 4.91
C ILE A 121 6.67 -14.11 3.87
N PRO A 122 7.97 -14.44 3.83
CA PRO A 122 8.90 -13.88 2.85
C PRO A 122 8.44 -14.15 1.42
N GLY A 123 8.45 -13.10 0.58
CA GLY A 123 8.06 -13.18 -0.83
C GLY A 123 6.57 -13.41 -1.08
N HIS A 124 5.72 -13.52 -0.06
CA HIS A 124 4.28 -13.58 -0.24
C HIS A 124 3.75 -12.27 -0.83
N TRP A 125 2.65 -12.33 -1.58
CA TRP A 125 2.10 -11.18 -2.31
C TRP A 125 1.77 -9.99 -1.39
N CYS A 126 1.38 -10.23 -0.14
CA CYS A 126 1.21 -9.17 0.88
C CYS A 126 2.52 -8.38 1.11
N THR A 127 3.63 -9.09 1.29
CA THR A 127 4.97 -8.53 1.49
C THR A 127 5.47 -7.81 0.23
N VAL A 128 5.16 -8.33 -0.95
CA VAL A 128 5.48 -7.68 -2.22
C VAL A 128 4.69 -6.38 -2.39
N GLY A 129 3.40 -6.39 -2.04
CA GLY A 129 2.56 -5.20 -2.12
C GLY A 129 3.09 -4.06 -1.24
N VAL A 130 3.40 -4.33 0.03
CA VAL A 130 3.91 -3.27 0.93
C VAL A 130 5.23 -2.68 0.45
N ALA A 131 6.12 -3.50 -0.09
CA ALA A 131 7.36 -3.04 -0.69
C ALA A 131 7.12 -2.21 -1.96
N THR A 132 6.16 -2.62 -2.80
CA THR A 132 5.84 -1.95 -4.06
C THR A 132 5.23 -0.58 -3.85
N PHE A 133 4.32 -0.44 -2.87
CA PHE A 133 3.67 0.83 -2.54
C PHE A 133 4.43 1.65 -1.50
N ASN A 134 5.57 1.14 -1.00
CA ASN A 134 6.37 1.76 0.05
C ASN A 134 5.52 2.15 1.28
N ILE A 135 4.70 1.20 1.74
CA ILE A 135 3.85 1.36 2.92
C ILE A 135 4.31 0.42 4.04
N VAL A 136 4.02 0.81 5.28
CA VAL A 136 4.22 -0.06 6.44
C VAL A 136 2.94 -0.89 6.63
N PRO A 137 3.02 -2.23 6.71
CA PRO A 137 1.85 -3.03 7.03
C PRO A 137 1.21 -2.55 8.34
N PRO A 138 -0.13 -2.42 8.41
CA PRO A 138 -0.79 -2.08 9.65
C PRO A 138 -0.48 -3.12 10.73
N ASN A 139 -0.23 -2.66 11.96
CA ASN A 139 -0.14 -3.56 13.10
C ASN A 139 -1.56 -3.98 13.49
N GLU A 140 -2.02 -5.10 12.94
CA GLU A 140 -3.39 -5.57 13.16
C GLU A 140 -3.46 -6.56 14.31
N ASP A 141 -4.24 -6.22 15.35
CA ASP A 141 -4.74 -7.21 16.30
C ASP A 141 -5.95 -7.91 15.70
N CYS A 142 -5.72 -9.13 15.21
CA CYS A 142 -6.79 -9.96 14.64
C CYS A 142 -7.63 -10.69 15.68
N ASN A 143 -7.47 -10.34 16.95
CA ASN A 143 -8.43 -10.72 17.96
C ASN A 143 -9.66 -9.80 17.84
N PRO A 144 -10.86 -10.31 17.54
CA PRO A 144 -12.05 -9.49 17.62
C PRO A 144 -12.21 -9.09 19.08
N THR A 145 -11.87 -7.85 19.43
CA THR A 145 -12.38 -7.26 20.66
C THR A 145 -13.90 -7.38 20.56
N PRO A 146 -14.62 -7.95 21.55
CA PRO A 146 -16.06 -8.03 21.51
C PRO A 146 -16.58 -6.61 21.29
N GLN A 147 -17.15 -6.33 20.11
CA GLN A 147 -17.85 -5.09 19.87
C GLN A 147 -18.92 -4.97 20.97
N PRO A 148 -19.01 -3.86 21.71
CA PRO A 148 -20.03 -3.72 22.74
C PRO A 148 -21.39 -4.02 22.11
N THR A 149 -22.08 -5.04 22.65
CA THR A 149 -23.43 -5.37 22.21
C THR A 149 -24.27 -4.10 22.37
N PRO A 150 -24.97 -3.62 21.33
CA PRO A 150 -25.82 -2.46 21.47
C PRO A 150 -26.83 -2.75 22.59
N SER A 151 -26.83 -1.88 23.60
CA SER A 151 -27.81 -1.95 24.69
C SER A 151 -29.22 -1.97 24.07
N PRO A 152 -30.13 -2.85 24.50
CA PRO A 152 -31.48 -2.87 23.96
C PRO A 152 -32.13 -1.50 24.14
N THR A 153 -32.61 -0.90 23.05
CA THR A 153 -33.43 0.30 23.10
C THR A 153 -34.70 -0.03 23.87
N PRO A 154 -35.05 0.69 24.96
CA PRO A 154 -36.29 0.46 25.67
C PRO A 154 -37.48 0.64 24.72
N SER A 155 -38.38 -0.33 24.71
CA SER A 155 -39.60 -0.30 23.91
C SER A 155 -40.49 0.87 24.40
N PRO A 156 -41.05 1.71 23.50
CA PRO A 156 -41.99 2.75 23.91
C PRO A 156 -43.22 2.09 24.54
N THR A 157 -43.58 2.55 25.74
CA THR A 157 -44.81 2.13 26.44
C THR A 157 -46.03 2.73 25.71
N PRO A 158 -47.10 1.96 25.46
CA PRO A 158 -48.32 2.44 24.79
C PRO A 158 -49.11 3.47 25.62
#